data_AF-A0A838VE81-F1
#
_entry.id   AF-A0A838VE81-F1
#
_cell.length_a   1.000
_cell.length_b   1.000
_cell.length_c   1.000
_cell.angle_alpha   90.00
_cell.angle_beta   90.00
_cell.angle_gamma   90.00
#
_symmetry.space_group_name_H-M   'P 1'
#
loop_
_entity.id
_entity.type
_entity.pdbx_description
1 polymer ?
#
loop_
_entity_poly.entity_id
_entity_poly.type
_entity_poly.pdbx_seq_one_letter_code
_entity_poly.pdbx_strand_id
1 'polypeptide(L)'
;MNLTYVKRKRISQPLGWLLSALLIVPSITSCGGGGSRTAAPPPVNDSTGRTVSNVPVNGQPQAKKGLSTGQKVAILGGAAALFYLYQKNKNKQAEGAQGKYYLSKDGRVYYRDAEHRPHYVSPPAGGIQVPEAEAQQYRDYQGYNNNTTGRSLTGVGAGQ
;
A
#
# COMPACT_ATOMS: atom_id res chain seq x y z
N MET A 1 -9.11 25.91 51.77
CA MET A 1 -9.16 24.44 51.64
C MET A 1 -8.07 24.05 50.64
N ASN A 2 -7.01 23.39 51.11
CA ASN A 2 -5.76 23.18 50.38
C ASN A 2 -5.26 21.77 50.70
N LEU A 3 -5.30 20.86 49.72
CA LEU A 3 -4.78 19.48 49.68
C LEU A 3 -5.23 18.95 48.30
N THR A 4 -4.40 18.46 47.39
CA THR A 4 -3.52 17.30 47.56
C THR A 4 -2.34 17.31 46.57
N TYR A 5 -1.19 17.01 47.15
CA TYR A 5 0.13 16.80 46.58
C TYR A 5 0.23 15.40 45.93
N VAL A 6 0.66 15.31 44.66
CA VAL A 6 1.02 14.03 44.02
C VAL A 6 2.54 13.92 43.95
N LYS A 7 3.10 13.18 44.92
CA LYS A 7 4.49 12.71 44.92
C LYS A 7 4.53 11.35 44.27
N ARG A 8 5.10 11.23 43.07
CA ARG A 8 5.48 9.93 42.52
C ARG A 8 7.01 9.79 42.52
N LYS A 9 7.43 8.86 43.37
CA LYS A 9 8.79 8.51 43.76
C LYS A 9 9.52 7.83 42.58
N ARG A 10 10.77 8.27 42.30
CA ARG A 10 11.80 7.50 41.57
C ARG A 10 12.06 6.17 42.27
N ILE A 11 12.57 5.17 41.53
CA ILE A 11 13.31 3.92 41.90
C ILE A 11 13.01 2.95 40.72
N SER A 12 13.89 2.20 40.07
CA SER A 12 15.34 1.94 40.16
C SER A 12 15.72 1.17 38.89
N GLN A 13 16.88 1.49 38.32
CA GLN A 13 17.62 0.52 37.51
C GLN A 13 18.27 -0.53 38.45
N PRO A 14 18.36 -1.79 38.01
CA PRO A 14 19.58 -2.56 38.24
C PRO A 14 20.08 -3.16 36.91
N LEU A 15 21.36 -2.93 36.60
CA LEU A 15 22.45 -3.88 36.85
C LEU A 15 22.38 -5.02 35.83
N GLY A 16 23.03 -4.87 34.68
CA GLY A 16 24.40 -5.34 34.50
C GLY A 16 24.36 -6.74 33.88
N TRP A 17 25.34 -7.10 33.07
CA TRP A 17 25.90 -8.46 32.93
C TRP A 17 26.99 -8.33 31.86
N LEU A 18 28.23 -8.39 32.34
CA LEU A 18 29.44 -8.55 31.55
C LEU A 18 29.42 -9.95 30.93
N LEU A 19 29.52 -10.05 29.61
CA LEU A 19 29.97 -11.28 28.94
C LEU A 19 31.18 -10.97 28.06
N SER A 20 32.36 -11.21 28.62
CA SER A 20 33.58 -11.46 27.86
C SER A 20 33.42 -12.79 27.11
N ALA A 21 33.43 -12.75 25.78
CA ALA A 21 33.58 -13.94 24.95
C ALA A 21 34.85 -13.80 24.10
N LEU A 22 35.74 -14.77 24.31
CA LEU A 22 37.02 -15.01 23.67
C LEU A 22 36.97 -14.93 22.13
N LEU A 23 38.03 -14.32 21.58
CA LEU A 23 38.52 -14.52 20.22
C LEU A 23 38.89 -15.99 19.97
N ILE A 24 38.13 -16.70 19.14
CA ILE A 24 38.63 -17.84 18.36
C ILE A 24 38.01 -17.75 16.96
N VAL A 25 38.87 -17.55 15.96
CA VAL A 25 38.53 -17.58 14.53
C VAL A 25 38.75 -19.00 14.02
N PRO A 26 37.72 -19.71 13.51
CA PRO A 26 37.92 -20.80 12.59
C PRO A 26 37.65 -20.32 11.17
N SER A 27 38.72 -20.10 10.42
CA SER A 27 38.69 -20.07 8.97
C SER A 27 38.46 -21.51 8.48
N ILE A 28 37.23 -21.84 8.10
CA ILE A 28 36.95 -23.02 7.28
C ILE A 28 36.21 -22.62 6.01
N THR A 29 36.97 -22.63 4.93
CA THR A 29 36.52 -22.59 3.54
C THR A 29 35.67 -23.83 3.28
N SER A 30 34.39 -23.66 2.96
CA SER A 30 33.54 -24.70 2.37
C SER A 30 33.04 -24.19 1.03
N CYS A 31 33.61 -24.74 -0.05
CA CYS A 31 33.01 -24.75 -1.36
C CYS A 31 32.03 -25.93 -1.40
N GLY A 32 30.74 -25.68 -1.55
CA GLY A 32 29.78 -26.75 -1.82
C GLY A 32 28.34 -26.35 -1.59
N GLY A 33 27.58 -26.28 -2.69
CA GLY A 33 26.12 -26.33 -2.65
C GLY A 33 25.45 -24.98 -2.85
N GLY A 34 25.17 -24.66 -4.12
CA GLY A 34 24.14 -23.68 -4.46
C GLY A 34 22.81 -24.12 -3.84
N GLY A 35 22.46 -23.51 -2.72
CA GLY A 35 21.19 -23.67 -2.02
C GLY A 35 20.48 -22.33 -2.00
N SER A 36 19.64 -22.14 -3.01
CA SER A 36 18.51 -21.21 -3.09
C SER A 36 18.40 -20.16 -2.00
N ARG A 37 18.67 -18.91 -2.39
CA ARG A 37 18.06 -17.73 -1.76
C ARG A 37 16.62 -18.09 -1.43
N THR A 38 16.23 -17.93 -0.18
CA THR A 38 14.84 -17.88 0.27
C THR A 38 14.14 -16.79 -0.55
N ALA A 39 13.64 -17.18 -1.71
CA ALA A 39 12.69 -16.40 -2.46
C ALA A 39 11.48 -16.29 -1.54
N ALA A 40 11.20 -15.07 -1.09
CA ALA A 40 9.88 -14.77 -0.54
C ALA A 40 8.84 -15.35 -1.52
N PRO A 41 7.77 -15.98 -1.02
CA PRO A 41 6.79 -16.63 -1.88
C PRO A 41 6.37 -15.64 -2.98
N PRO A 42 6.27 -16.11 -4.24
CA PRO A 42 5.90 -15.23 -5.33
C PRO A 42 4.59 -14.52 -4.96
N PRO A 43 4.49 -13.21 -5.18
CA PRO A 43 3.29 -12.45 -4.85
C PRO A 43 2.08 -13.10 -5.53
N VAL A 44 1.06 -13.42 -4.75
CA VAL A 44 -0.17 -14.00 -5.28
C VAL A 44 -0.88 -12.88 -6.04
N ASN A 45 -1.17 -13.15 -7.31
CA ASN A 45 -1.91 -12.24 -8.16
C ASN A 45 -3.38 -12.68 -8.16
N ASP A 46 -4.23 -12.05 -7.35
CA ASP A 46 -5.68 -12.31 -7.31
C ASP A 46 -6.44 -11.83 -8.58
N SER A 47 -5.73 -11.60 -9.68
CA SER A 47 -6.34 -11.27 -10.98
C SER A 47 -7.02 -12.47 -11.68
N THR A 48 -6.88 -13.68 -11.16
CA THR A 48 -7.43 -14.92 -11.76
C THR A 48 -8.71 -15.35 -11.06
N GLY A 49 -9.84 -14.76 -11.47
CA GLY A 49 -11.13 -15.22 -10.93
C GLY A 49 -12.40 -14.50 -11.38
N ARG A 50 -12.38 -13.71 -12.47
CA ARG A 50 -13.64 -13.20 -13.05
C ARG A 50 -13.61 -13.27 -14.57
N THR A 51 -13.95 -14.44 -15.10
CA THR A 51 -14.37 -14.60 -16.49
C THR A 51 -15.62 -13.74 -16.71
N VAL A 52 -15.47 -12.61 -17.37
CA VAL A 52 -16.61 -11.85 -17.91
C VAL A 52 -16.35 -11.66 -19.40
N SER A 53 -17.31 -12.12 -20.20
CA SER A 53 -17.24 -12.23 -21.65
C SER A 53 -16.71 -10.99 -22.36
N ASN A 54 -15.90 -11.26 -23.39
CA ASN A 54 -15.36 -10.34 -24.36
C ASN A 54 -16.47 -9.54 -25.07
N VAL A 55 -16.58 -8.24 -24.78
CA VAL A 55 -17.37 -7.28 -25.56
C VAL A 55 -16.39 -6.27 -26.17
N PRO A 56 -16.47 -5.95 -27.47
CA PRO A 56 -15.53 -5.03 -28.11
C PRO A 56 -15.68 -3.61 -27.56
N VAL A 57 -14.61 -3.07 -26.96
CA VAL A 57 -14.52 -1.66 -26.56
C VAL A 57 -14.12 -0.82 -27.77
N ASN A 58 -15.13 -0.37 -28.51
CA ASN A 58 -15.06 0.85 -29.30
C ASN A 58 -16.08 1.81 -28.69
N GLY A 59 -15.62 2.79 -27.91
CA GLY A 59 -16.50 3.72 -27.23
C GLY A 59 -15.77 4.48 -26.15
N GLN A 60 -15.55 5.77 -26.42
CA GLN A 60 -15.15 6.78 -25.44
C GLN A 60 -15.91 6.58 -24.11
N PRO A 61 -15.30 6.83 -22.94
CA PRO A 61 -16.03 6.79 -21.69
C PRO A 61 -17.10 7.90 -21.70
N GLN A 62 -18.32 7.54 -22.13
CA GLN A 62 -19.52 8.33 -21.93
C GLN A 62 -19.68 8.48 -20.42
N ALA A 63 -19.39 9.68 -19.93
CA ALA A 63 -19.85 10.15 -18.64
C ALA A 63 -21.33 9.76 -18.51
N LYS A 64 -21.62 8.78 -17.64
CA LYS A 64 -23.00 8.37 -17.36
C LYS A 64 -23.69 9.55 -16.69
N LYS A 65 -24.36 10.31 -17.55
CA LYS A 65 -25.28 11.41 -17.29
C LYS A 65 -26.42 10.88 -16.41
N GLY A 66 -26.28 11.03 -15.10
CA GLY A 66 -27.29 10.54 -14.15
C GLY A 66 -26.86 10.54 -12.69
N LEU A 67 -26.23 11.59 -12.18
CA LEU A 67 -26.17 11.84 -10.72
C LEU A 67 -26.55 13.30 -10.45
N SER A 68 -27.50 13.43 -9.51
CA SER A 68 -28.20 14.62 -9.02
C SER A 68 -27.46 15.95 -9.13
N THR A 69 -28.18 16.99 -9.54
CA THR A 69 -27.78 18.40 -9.66
C THR A 69 -27.30 18.99 -8.33
N GLY A 70 -26.09 18.65 -7.89
CA GLY A 70 -25.46 19.24 -6.71
C GLY A 70 -24.06 18.73 -6.37
N GLN A 71 -23.75 17.44 -6.62
CA GLN A 71 -22.47 16.86 -6.22
C GLN A 71 -21.63 16.50 -7.44
N LYS A 72 -20.66 17.36 -7.80
CA LYS A 72 -19.68 17.01 -8.83
C LYS A 72 -18.84 15.83 -8.34
N VAL A 73 -18.83 14.74 -9.11
CA VAL A 73 -18.00 13.56 -8.87
C VAL A 73 -17.00 13.42 -10.00
N ALA A 74 -15.77 13.07 -9.65
CA ALA A 74 -14.74 12.70 -10.60
C ALA A 74 -14.58 11.18 -10.62
N ILE A 75 -14.17 10.64 -11.76
CA ILE A 75 -13.90 9.21 -11.93
C ILE A 75 -12.38 9.02 -11.82
N LEU A 76 -11.92 8.30 -10.80
CA LEU A 76 -10.51 7.94 -10.66
C LEU A 76 -10.29 6.54 -11.23
N GLY A 77 -9.59 6.43 -12.35
CA GLY A 77 -9.07 5.18 -12.92
C GLY A 77 -7.58 5.01 -12.69
N GLY A 78 -7.02 3.87 -13.10
CA GLY A 78 -5.57 3.65 -13.21
C GLY A 78 -4.76 4.04 -11.97
N ALA A 79 -3.74 4.90 -12.16
CA ALA A 79 -2.85 5.36 -11.10
C ALA A 79 -3.58 6.20 -10.05
N ALA A 80 -4.50 7.08 -10.46
CA ALA A 80 -5.30 7.90 -9.54
C ALA A 80 -6.17 7.02 -8.62
N ALA A 81 -6.79 5.97 -9.16
CA ALA A 81 -7.57 5.00 -8.38
C ALA A 81 -6.70 4.28 -7.34
N LEU A 82 -5.52 3.79 -7.76
CA LEU A 82 -4.58 3.11 -6.87
C LEU A 82 -4.11 4.04 -5.75
N PHE A 83 -3.76 5.29 -6.07
CA PHE A 83 -3.29 6.24 -5.07
C PHE A 83 -4.39 6.62 -4.07
N TYR A 84 -5.63 6.73 -4.54
CA TYR A 84 -6.79 6.91 -3.67
C TYR A 84 -6.96 5.74 -2.70
N LEU A 85 -6.90 4.50 -3.19
CA LEU A 85 -6.98 3.30 -2.36
C LEU A 85 -5.84 3.23 -1.34
N TYR A 86 -4.61 3.54 -1.77
CA TYR A 86 -3.47 3.65 -0.87
C TYR A 86 -3.73 4.67 0.23
N GLN A 87 -4.13 5.89 -0.12
CA GLN A 87 -4.33 6.97 0.84
C GLN A 87 -5.44 6.66 1.86
N LYS A 88 -6.52 5.99 1.45
CA LYS A 88 -7.60 5.54 2.35
C LYS A 88 -7.17 4.44 3.32
N ASN A 89 -6.21 3.60 2.92
CA ASN A 89 -5.84 2.40 3.68
C ASN A 89 -4.47 2.51 4.36
N LYS A 90 -3.64 3.53 4.07
CA LYS A 90 -2.26 3.63 4.60
C LYS A 90 -2.15 3.72 6.12
N ASN A 91 -3.19 4.25 6.78
CA ASN A 91 -3.22 4.45 8.24
C ASN A 91 -3.98 3.34 8.98
N LYS A 92 -4.47 2.31 8.27
CA LYS A 92 -5.16 1.20 8.91
C LYS A 92 -4.15 0.31 9.64
N GLN A 93 -4.60 -0.29 10.73
CA GLN A 93 -3.79 -1.21 11.55
C GLN A 93 -4.13 -2.68 11.28
N ALA A 94 -5.24 -2.95 10.59
CA ALA A 94 -5.62 -4.31 10.21
C ALA A 94 -4.72 -4.85 9.07
N GLU A 95 -4.71 -6.16 8.93
CA GLU A 95 -4.04 -6.90 7.85
C GLU A 95 -5.06 -7.35 6.79
N GLY A 96 -4.58 -7.78 5.62
CA GLY A 96 -5.41 -8.27 4.52
C GLY A 96 -5.99 -7.17 3.62
N ALA A 97 -6.95 -7.56 2.78
CA ALA A 97 -7.49 -6.70 1.71
C ALA A 97 -8.17 -5.42 2.21
N GLN A 98 -8.60 -5.38 3.47
CA GLN A 98 -9.21 -4.21 4.11
C GLN A 98 -8.25 -3.48 5.05
N GLY A 99 -7.02 -3.97 5.16
CA GLY A 99 -5.98 -3.54 6.08
C GLY A 99 -5.09 -2.43 5.53
N LYS A 100 -3.84 -2.42 5.97
CA LYS A 100 -2.84 -1.43 5.56
C LYS A 100 -2.36 -1.64 4.13
N TYR A 101 -2.38 -0.57 3.35
CA TYR A 101 -1.87 -0.58 1.98
C TYR A 101 -0.49 0.08 1.92
N TYR A 102 0.33 -0.43 1.02
CA TYR A 102 1.70 -0.03 0.76
C TYR A 102 1.86 0.32 -0.71
N LEU A 103 2.81 1.20 -1.01
CA LEU A 103 3.15 1.59 -2.37
C LEU A 103 4.54 1.06 -2.70
N SER A 104 4.65 0.25 -3.76
CA SER A 104 5.93 -0.22 -4.28
C SER A 104 6.67 0.90 -5.00
N LYS A 105 8.00 0.76 -5.11
CA LYS A 105 8.86 1.66 -5.89
C LYS A 105 8.38 1.79 -7.35
N ASP A 106 7.84 0.71 -7.90
CA ASP A 106 7.33 0.65 -9.27
C ASP A 106 5.97 1.33 -9.46
N GLY A 107 5.38 1.89 -8.38
CA GLY A 107 4.06 2.53 -8.41
C GLY A 107 2.87 1.57 -8.31
N ARG A 108 3.12 0.31 -7.92
CA ARG A 108 2.07 -0.68 -7.64
C ARG A 108 1.63 -0.59 -6.19
N VAL A 109 0.33 -0.59 -5.94
CA VAL A 109 -0.22 -0.67 -4.59
C VAL A 109 -0.39 -2.12 -4.20
N TYR A 110 -0.04 -2.47 -2.97
CA TYR A 110 -0.19 -3.81 -2.43
C TYR A 110 -0.58 -3.78 -0.94
N TYR A 111 -1.22 -4.82 -0.45
CA TYR A 111 -1.42 -5.05 0.99
C TYR A 111 -0.68 -6.32 1.41
N ARG A 112 -0.61 -6.56 2.71
CA ARG A 112 -0.07 -7.81 3.28
C ARG A 112 -1.20 -8.60 3.90
N ASP A 113 -1.29 -9.90 3.61
CA ASP A 113 -2.22 -10.79 4.29
C ASP A 113 -1.71 -11.16 5.70
N ALA A 114 -2.46 -12.00 6.42
CA ALA A 114 -2.10 -12.49 7.75
C ALA A 114 -0.80 -13.34 7.76
N GLU A 115 -0.38 -13.84 6.59
CA GLU A 115 0.90 -14.55 6.40
C GLU A 115 2.01 -13.60 5.94
N HIS A 116 1.76 -12.28 6.01
CA HIS A 116 2.63 -11.20 5.54
C HIS A 116 3.04 -11.26 4.06
N ARG A 117 2.29 -11.99 3.22
CA ARG A 117 2.55 -12.08 1.79
C ARG A 117 2.01 -10.83 1.07
N PRO A 118 2.77 -10.27 0.12
CA PRO A 118 2.33 -9.11 -0.64
C PRO A 118 1.27 -9.50 -1.69
N HIS A 119 0.14 -8.81 -1.65
CA HIS A 119 -0.96 -8.93 -2.60
C HIS A 119 -1.15 -7.63 -3.34
N TYR A 120 -0.97 -7.66 -4.66
CA TYR A 120 -1.10 -6.45 -5.48
C TYR A 120 -2.56 -6.09 -5.71
N VAL A 121 -2.88 -4.83 -5.50
CA VAL A 121 -4.20 -4.26 -5.76
C VAL A 121 -4.28 -3.87 -7.23
N SER A 122 -5.31 -4.36 -7.90
CA SER A 122 -5.64 -3.96 -9.27
C SER A 122 -6.63 -2.79 -9.27
N PRO A 123 -6.43 -1.75 -10.11
CA PRO A 123 -7.40 -0.67 -10.20
C PRO A 123 -8.72 -1.19 -10.78
N PRO A 124 -9.88 -0.75 -10.27
CA PRO A 124 -11.17 -1.13 -10.83
C PRO A 124 -11.29 -0.61 -12.27
N ALA A 125 -11.69 -1.48 -13.20
CA ALA A 125 -11.77 -1.16 -14.64
C ALA A 125 -12.77 -0.03 -14.96
N GLY A 126 -13.81 0.14 -14.14
CA GLY A 126 -14.79 1.24 -14.26
C GLY A 126 -14.40 2.53 -13.52
N GLY A 127 -13.23 2.54 -12.86
CA GLY A 127 -12.81 3.62 -11.97
C GLY A 127 -13.61 3.69 -10.66
N ILE A 128 -13.20 4.60 -9.78
CA ILE A 128 -13.82 4.89 -8.49
C ILE A 128 -14.45 6.28 -8.59
N GLN A 129 -15.74 6.39 -8.28
CA GLN A 129 -16.41 7.69 -8.19
C GLN A 129 -16.07 8.34 -6.86
N VAL A 130 -15.41 9.50 -6.92
CA VAL A 130 -14.96 10.25 -5.75
C VAL A 130 -15.49 11.68 -5.87
N PRO A 131 -15.96 12.31 -4.77
CA PRO A 131 -16.34 13.73 -4.81
C PRO A 131 -15.20 14.59 -5.36
N GLU A 132 -15.53 15.58 -6.20
CA GLU A 132 -14.52 16.40 -6.89
C GLU A 132 -13.51 17.02 -5.91
N ALA A 133 -13.96 17.48 -4.75
CA ALA A 133 -13.10 18.04 -3.70
C ALA A 133 -12.02 17.07 -3.21
N GLU A 134 -12.36 15.78 -3.03
CA GLU A 134 -11.38 14.74 -2.70
C GLU A 134 -10.54 14.38 -3.92
N ALA A 135 -11.14 14.39 -5.11
CA ALA A 135 -10.50 13.97 -6.34
C ALA A 135 -9.44 14.97 -6.85
N GLN A 136 -9.56 16.26 -6.52
CA GLN A 136 -8.66 17.33 -6.99
C GLN A 136 -7.18 17.05 -6.68
N GLN A 137 -6.87 16.42 -5.55
CA GLN A 137 -5.49 16.05 -5.19
C GLN A 137 -4.88 14.99 -6.13
N TYR A 138 -5.72 14.29 -6.90
CA TYR A 138 -5.33 13.23 -7.83
C TYR A 138 -5.33 13.68 -9.30
N ARG A 139 -5.62 14.97 -9.57
CA ARG A 139 -5.79 15.49 -10.94
C ARG A 139 -4.57 15.29 -11.86
N ASP A 140 -3.39 15.27 -11.26
CA ASP A 140 -2.11 15.19 -11.98
C ASP A 140 -1.73 13.74 -12.29
N TYR A 141 -2.48 12.75 -11.80
CA TYR A 141 -2.18 11.33 -11.98
C TYR A 141 -2.96 10.71 -13.14
N GLN A 142 -2.36 9.71 -13.78
CA GLN A 142 -3.03 8.94 -14.84
C GLN A 142 -4.32 8.29 -14.31
N GLY A 143 -5.38 8.45 -15.08
CA GLY A 143 -6.71 7.90 -14.83
C GLY A 143 -7.68 8.87 -14.16
N TYR A 144 -7.27 10.09 -13.80
CA TYR A 144 -8.22 11.13 -13.38
C TYR A 144 -9.19 11.48 -14.52
N ASN A 145 -10.49 11.33 -14.30
CA ASN A 145 -11.55 11.48 -15.31
C ASN A 145 -11.27 10.72 -16.62
N ASN A 146 -10.73 9.49 -16.51
CA ASN A 146 -10.31 8.66 -17.64
C ASN A 146 -9.18 9.28 -18.50
N ASN A 147 -8.45 10.25 -17.98
CA ASN A 147 -7.29 10.80 -18.64
C ASN A 147 -6.16 9.76 -18.68
N THR A 148 -5.65 9.44 -19.87
CA THR A 148 -4.52 8.52 -20.05
C THR A 148 -3.15 9.21 -19.87
N THR A 149 -3.14 10.53 -19.92
CA THR A 149 -1.97 11.38 -19.68
C THR A 149 -1.89 11.78 -18.20
N GLY A 150 -0.69 11.82 -17.64
CA GLY A 150 -0.47 12.19 -16.24
C GLY A 150 0.72 11.47 -15.61
N ARG A 151 0.96 11.74 -14.33
CA ARG A 151 2.00 11.12 -13.52
C ARG A 151 1.59 9.69 -13.12
N SER A 152 2.53 8.75 -13.22
CA SER A 152 2.40 7.41 -12.63
C SER A 152 2.80 7.44 -11.15
N LEU A 153 2.45 6.40 -10.38
CA LEU A 153 2.86 6.31 -8.98
C LEU A 153 4.32 5.86 -8.80
N THR A 154 5.06 5.70 -9.89
CA THR A 154 6.47 5.30 -9.86
C THR A 154 7.28 6.32 -9.07
N GLY A 155 8.07 5.83 -8.10
CA GLY A 155 8.90 6.69 -7.25
C GLY A 155 8.16 7.50 -6.18
N VAL A 156 6.81 7.49 -6.14
CA VAL A 156 6.04 8.16 -5.08
C VAL A 156 6.23 7.47 -3.72
N GLY A 157 6.53 6.17 -3.71
CA GLY A 157 6.86 5.40 -2.49
C GLY A 157 8.35 5.39 -2.12
N ALA A 158 9.21 6.09 -2.87
CA ALA A 158 10.67 6.02 -2.71
C ALA A 158 11.26 7.08 -1.77
N GLY A 159 10.41 7.90 -1.13
CA GLY A 159 10.87 8.90 -0.18
C GLY A 159 9.89 9.00 0.99
N GLN A 160 10.12 8.18 2.01
CA GLN A 160 10.00 8.47 3.45
C GLN A 160 10.75 7.40 4.23
#